data_AF-A0A3N6HQ44-F1
#
_entry.id   AF-A0A3N6HQ44-F1
#
_cell.length_a   1.000
_cell.length_b   1.000
_cell.length_c   1.000
_cell.angle_alpha   90.00
_cell.angle_beta   90.00
_cell.angle_gamma   90.00
#
_symmetry.space_group_name_H-M   'P 1'
#
loop_
_entity.id
_entity.type
_entity.pdbx_description
1 polymer ?
#
loop_
_entity_poly.entity_id
_entity_poly.type
_entity_poly.pdbx_seq_one_letter_code
_entity_poly.pdbx_strand_id
1 'polypeptide(L)'
;MGASGGGPKPRAVEEWRDVYDLLDAVRQRPNAWVRNGSLQELAVMMFGYHLALQVHDGAEAFEFHRGSGGFASWLSRTRGWPMATGWDVAIMENLPGEPPLDAFFRLVDEYREFAGQPGS
;
A
#
# COMPACT_ATOMS: atom_id res chain seq x y z
N MET A 1 -26.07 -14.49 17.23
CA MET A 1 -26.37 -14.84 15.82
C MET A 1 -25.45 -14.03 14.93
N GLY A 2 -24.55 -14.71 14.19
CA GLY A 2 -23.78 -14.27 13.00
C GLY A 2 -22.87 -13.03 13.13
N ALA A 3 -21.63 -12.98 12.63
CA ALA A 3 -20.97 -13.81 11.63
C ALA A 3 -19.51 -14.07 12.03
N SER A 4 -19.06 -15.32 11.88
CA SER A 4 -17.65 -15.66 11.81
C SER A 4 -17.10 -15.08 10.51
N GLY A 5 -16.41 -13.94 10.60
CA GLY A 5 -15.61 -13.39 9.51
C GLY A 5 -14.36 -14.26 9.29
N GLY A 6 -14.55 -15.43 8.68
CA GLY A 6 -13.46 -16.28 8.22
C GLY A 6 -12.81 -15.65 6.98
N GLY A 7 -12.02 -14.60 7.19
CA GLY A 7 -11.05 -14.17 6.19
C GLY A 7 -10.07 -15.31 5.89
N PRO A 8 -9.50 -15.36 4.67
CA PRO A 8 -8.50 -16.37 4.33
C PRO A 8 -7.39 -16.35 5.38
N LYS A 9 -6.96 -17.55 5.81
CA LYS A 9 -5.88 -17.72 6.78
C LYS A 9 -4.64 -16.98 6.28
N PRO A 10 -3.92 -16.21 7.13
CA PRO A 10 -2.71 -15.52 6.70
C PRO A 10 -1.75 -16.54 6.09
N ARG A 11 -1.31 -16.30 4.85
CA ARG A 11 -0.28 -17.12 4.21
C ARG A 11 1.00 -17.02 5.01
N ALA A 12 1.73 -18.13 5.08
CA ALA A 12 3.07 -18.13 5.64
C ALA A 12 3.95 -17.15 4.83
N VAL A 13 4.89 -16.46 5.49
CA VAL A 13 5.69 -15.41 4.84
C VAL A 13 6.52 -15.99 3.68
N GLU A 14 6.87 -17.27 3.75
CA GLU A 14 7.58 -18.03 2.73
C GLU A 14 6.77 -18.21 1.43
N GLU A 15 5.46 -18.01 1.47
CA GLU A 15 4.56 -18.11 0.31
C GLU A 15 4.26 -16.74 -0.33
N TRP A 16 4.85 -15.67 0.19
CA TRP A 16 4.65 -14.32 -0.32
C TRP A 16 5.47 -14.11 -1.59
N ARG A 17 4.82 -13.57 -2.61
CA ARG A 17 5.37 -13.42 -3.96
C ARG A 17 5.78 -11.99 -4.27
N ASP A 18 5.06 -11.03 -3.71
CA ASP A 18 5.24 -9.61 -4.01
C ASP A 18 4.79 -8.71 -2.85
N VAL A 19 4.93 -7.40 -3.04
CA VAL A 19 4.51 -6.38 -2.08
C VAL A 19 3.01 -6.44 -1.74
N TYR A 20 2.14 -6.92 -2.65
CA TYR A 20 0.71 -6.98 -2.39
C TYR A 20 0.37 -8.03 -1.33
N ASP A 21 1.14 -9.12 -1.25
CA ASP A 21 0.98 -10.13 -0.20
C ASP A 21 1.29 -9.55 1.19
N LEU A 22 2.30 -8.68 1.28
CA LEU A 22 2.60 -7.91 2.48
C LEU A 22 1.46 -6.93 2.80
N LEU A 23 0.95 -6.20 1.81
CA LEU A 23 -0.17 -5.27 2.00
C LEU A 23 -1.44 -5.99 2.47
N ASP A 24 -1.72 -7.19 1.97
CA ASP A 24 -2.82 -8.02 2.43
C ASP A 24 -2.65 -8.42 3.90
N ALA A 25 -1.43 -8.75 4.34
CA ALA A 25 -1.14 -9.06 5.73
C ALA A 25 -1.30 -7.85 6.65
N VAL A 26 -0.88 -6.66 6.20
CA VAL A 26 -1.09 -5.39 6.91
C VAL A 26 -2.59 -5.10 7.02
N ARG A 27 -3.36 -5.25 5.92
CA ARG A 27 -4.82 -5.04 5.90
C ARG A 27 -5.54 -5.96 6.88
N GLN A 28 -5.12 -7.21 6.99
CA GLN A 28 -5.72 -8.19 7.92
C GLN A 28 -5.42 -7.88 9.39
N ARG A 29 -4.22 -7.39 9.71
CA ARG A 29 -3.76 -7.20 11.10
C ARG A 29 -2.92 -5.92 11.25
N PRO A 30 -3.46 -4.72 11.03
CA PRO A 30 -2.67 -3.50 10.92
C PRO A 30 -1.80 -3.25 12.16
N ASN A 31 -2.35 -3.45 13.36
CA ASN A 31 -1.63 -3.25 14.62
C ASN A 31 -0.49 -4.27 14.87
N ALA A 32 -0.42 -5.38 14.12
CA ALA A 32 0.69 -6.32 14.19
C ALA A 32 1.89 -5.88 13.33
N TRP A 33 1.67 -4.97 12.39
CA TRP A 33 2.67 -4.53 11.41
C TRP A 33 3.08 -3.09 11.59
N VAL A 34 2.12 -2.21 11.87
CA VAL A 34 2.33 -0.78 12.06
C VAL A 34 1.67 -0.35 13.36
N ARG A 35 2.40 0.42 14.16
CA ARG A 35 1.95 0.92 15.44
C ARG A 35 0.84 1.94 15.23
N ASN A 36 -0.25 1.76 15.97
CA ASN A 36 -1.40 2.67 15.99
C ASN A 36 -2.02 2.95 14.61
N GLY A 37 -1.87 2.04 13.64
CA GLY A 37 -2.35 2.27 12.28
C GLY A 37 -1.64 3.42 11.55
N SER A 38 -0.38 3.68 11.87
CA SER A 38 0.39 4.78 11.28
C SER A 38 0.69 4.53 9.79
N LEU A 39 0.17 5.41 8.93
CA LEU A 39 0.44 5.35 7.50
C LEU A 39 1.90 5.68 7.17
N GLN A 40 2.51 6.57 7.95
CA GLN A 40 3.92 6.92 7.81
C GLN A 40 4.83 5.71 8.12
N GLU A 41 4.49 4.91 9.14
CA GLU A 41 5.24 3.69 9.45
C GLU A 41 5.12 2.65 8.33
N LEU A 42 3.93 2.53 7.74
CA LEU A 42 3.76 1.69 6.54
C LEU A 42 4.65 2.18 5.40
N ALA A 43 4.71 3.49 5.16
CA ALA A 43 5.55 4.07 4.11
C ALA A 43 7.05 3.80 4.34
N VAL A 44 7.52 3.81 5.60
CA VAL A 44 8.89 3.43 5.97
C VAL A 44 9.13 1.93 5.71
N MET A 45 8.18 1.06 6.07
CA MET A 45 8.26 -0.37 5.80
C MET A 45 8.33 -0.66 4.30
N MET A 46 7.51 0.02 3.49
CA MET A 46 7.54 -0.07 2.02
C MET A 46 8.88 0.35 1.44
N PHE A 47 9.50 1.41 1.98
CA PHE A 47 10.83 1.81 1.58
C PHE A 47 11.89 0.74 1.90
N GLY A 48 11.81 0.12 3.08
CA GLY A 48 12.68 -1.01 3.45
C GLY A 48 12.52 -2.22 2.51
N TYR A 49 11.28 -2.54 2.14
CA TYR A 49 10.99 -3.58 1.15
C TYR A 49 11.63 -3.28 -0.21
N HIS A 50 11.48 -2.05 -0.71
CA HIS A 50 12.09 -1.63 -1.96
C HIS A 50 13.62 -1.72 -1.93
N LEU A 51 14.25 -1.29 -0.83
CA LEU A 51 15.70 -1.42 -0.65
C LEU A 51 16.13 -2.89 -0.65
N ALA A 52 15.38 -3.78 0.01
CA ALA A 52 15.68 -5.21 0.02
C ALA A 52 15.61 -5.82 -1.39
N LEU A 53 14.61 -5.43 -2.20
CA LEU A 53 14.54 -5.83 -3.61
C LEU A 53 15.80 -5.39 -4.37
N GLN A 54 16.25 -4.15 -4.19
CA GLN A 54 17.44 -3.63 -4.88
C GLN A 54 18.74 -4.32 -4.45
N VAL A 55 18.91 -4.59 -3.15
CA VAL A 55 20.13 -5.23 -2.62
C VAL A 55 20.24 -6.70 -3.03
N HIS A 56 19.10 -7.37 -3.20
CA HIS A 56 19.03 -8.80 -3.53
C HIS A 56 18.68 -9.08 -5.01
N ASP A 57 18.80 -8.07 -5.89
CA ASP A 57 18.48 -8.17 -7.32
C ASP A 57 17.08 -8.80 -7.60
N GLY A 58 16.10 -8.44 -6.78
CA GLY A 58 14.72 -8.87 -6.92
C GLY A 58 14.09 -8.35 -8.21
N ALA A 59 13.44 -9.23 -8.98
CA ALA A 59 12.85 -8.91 -10.28
C ALA A 59 11.48 -8.20 -10.20
N GLU A 60 10.99 -7.89 -9.00
CA GLU A 60 9.68 -7.27 -8.80
C GLU A 60 9.69 -5.77 -9.14
N ALA A 61 8.74 -5.34 -9.96
CA ALA A 61 8.46 -3.93 -10.17
C ALA A 61 7.76 -3.34 -8.94
N PHE A 62 8.38 -2.34 -8.31
CA PHE A 62 7.89 -1.78 -7.05
C PHE A 62 7.10 -0.47 -7.24
N GLU A 63 5.78 -0.56 -7.12
CA GLU A 63 4.87 0.56 -7.42
C GLU A 63 4.65 1.55 -6.27
N PHE A 64 5.06 1.19 -5.04
CA PHE A 64 4.73 1.94 -3.82
C PHE A 64 5.85 2.87 -3.33
N HIS A 65 6.84 3.18 -4.16
CA HIS A 65 7.86 4.15 -3.80
C HIS A 65 7.21 5.52 -3.51
N ARG A 66 7.52 6.10 -2.34
CA ARG A 66 6.76 7.19 -1.71
C ARG A 66 6.42 8.35 -2.64
N GLY A 67 7.39 8.83 -3.41
CA GLY A 67 7.22 10.01 -4.26
C GLY A 67 7.23 9.74 -5.78
N SER A 68 7.54 8.53 -6.21
CA SER A 68 7.81 8.25 -7.64
C SER A 68 7.39 6.87 -8.14
N GLY A 69 6.81 6.01 -7.29
CA GLY A 69 6.23 4.76 -7.76
C GLY A 69 4.99 4.98 -8.63
N GLY A 70 4.50 3.96 -9.32
CA GLY A 70 3.31 4.08 -10.15
C GLY A 70 2.07 4.46 -9.34
N PHE A 71 1.97 4.06 -8.07
CA PHE A 71 0.90 4.49 -7.18
C PHE A 71 0.94 6.01 -6.91
N ALA A 72 2.11 6.56 -6.57
CA ALA A 72 2.29 8.00 -6.37
C ALA A 72 2.02 8.79 -7.67
N SER A 73 2.52 8.27 -8.80
CA SER A 73 2.30 8.87 -10.13
C SER A 73 0.83 8.84 -10.54
N TRP A 74 0.10 7.77 -10.19
CA TRP A 74 -1.33 7.67 -10.40
C TRP A 74 -2.12 8.66 -9.53
N LEU A 75 -1.81 8.79 -8.24
CA LEU A 75 -2.44 9.78 -7.35
C LEU A 75 -2.21 11.21 -7.86
N SER A 76 -1.00 11.54 -8.27
CA SER A 76 -0.69 12.85 -8.82
C SER A 76 -1.52 13.15 -10.07
N ARG A 77 -1.63 12.19 -11.00
CA ARG A 77 -2.40 12.37 -12.24
C ARG A 77 -3.91 12.41 -12.03
N THR A 78 -4.46 11.55 -11.18
CA THR A 78 -5.92 11.39 -11.03
C THR A 78 -6.53 12.35 -10.02
N ARG A 79 -5.75 12.77 -9.01
CA ARG A 79 -6.24 13.64 -7.93
C ARG A 79 -5.59 15.02 -7.91
N GLY A 80 -4.53 15.23 -8.69
CA GLY A 80 -3.77 16.48 -8.68
C GLY A 80 -2.96 16.68 -7.40
N TRP A 81 -2.75 15.64 -6.60
CA TRP A 81 -2.07 15.75 -5.31
C TRP A 81 -0.55 15.94 -5.49
N PRO A 82 0.08 16.82 -4.71
CA PRO A 82 1.53 16.99 -4.72
C PRO A 82 2.21 15.77 -4.09
N MET A 83 3.13 15.12 -4.80
CA MET A 83 3.86 13.93 -4.31
C MET A 83 5.23 14.26 -3.71
N ALA A 84 5.54 15.55 -3.51
CA ALA A 84 6.85 15.99 -3.00
C ALA A 84 7.16 15.43 -1.60
N THR A 85 6.13 15.25 -0.77
CA THR A 85 6.22 14.69 0.59
C THR A 85 5.82 13.22 0.64
N GLY A 86 5.47 12.61 -0.49
CA GLY A 86 5.05 11.23 -0.62
C GLY A 86 3.54 11.01 -0.46
N TRP A 87 3.07 9.86 -0.96
CA TRP A 87 1.65 9.49 -0.94
C TRP A 87 1.07 9.42 0.49
N ASP A 88 1.88 9.09 1.49
CA ASP A 88 1.45 8.96 2.89
C ASP A 88 1.01 10.31 3.48
N VAL A 89 1.81 11.36 3.27
CA VAL A 89 1.46 12.73 3.70
C VAL A 89 0.29 13.25 2.89
N ALA A 90 0.32 13.05 1.56
CA ALA A 90 -0.75 13.52 0.68
C ALA A 90 -2.12 12.93 1.05
N ILE A 91 -2.18 11.65 1.42
CA ILE A 91 -3.42 11.00 1.88
C ILE A 91 -3.93 11.65 3.16
N MET A 92 -3.06 11.86 4.16
CA MET A 92 -3.48 12.45 5.44
C MET A 92 -3.97 13.90 5.27
N GLU A 93 -3.36 14.66 4.38
CA GLU A 93 -3.74 16.06 4.12
C GLU A 93 -5.05 16.18 3.31
N ASN A 94 -5.27 15.29 2.33
CA ASN A 94 -6.41 15.38 1.43
C ASN A 94 -7.63 14.57 1.89
N LEU A 95 -7.45 13.62 2.81
CA LEU A 95 -8.52 12.78 3.36
C LEU A 95 -8.53 12.77 4.91
N PRO A 96 -8.60 13.94 5.58
CA PRO A 96 -8.48 14.03 7.04
C PRO A 96 -9.65 13.39 7.82
N GLY A 97 -10.76 13.06 7.14
CA GLY A 97 -11.94 12.43 7.74
C GLY A 97 -11.93 10.89 7.71
N GLU A 98 -10.96 10.28 7.04
CA GLU A 98 -10.84 8.83 6.93
C GLU A 98 -9.68 8.32 7.80
N PRO A 99 -9.79 7.14 8.44
CA PRO A 99 -8.64 6.49 9.03
C PRO A 99 -7.54 6.32 7.96
N PRO A 100 -6.29 6.76 8.20
CA PRO A 100 -5.27 6.84 7.15
C PRO A 100 -4.99 5.53 6.40
N LEU A 101 -4.97 4.39 7.11
CA LEU A 101 -4.79 3.08 6.48
C LEU A 101 -5.99 2.67 5.63
N ASP A 102 -7.21 2.97 6.07
CA ASP A 102 -8.43 2.62 5.32
C ASP A 102 -8.48 3.43 4.01
N ALA A 103 -8.17 4.72 4.09
CA ALA A 103 -8.03 5.58 2.92
C ALA A 103 -6.95 5.06 1.96
N PHE A 104 -5.78 4.69 2.49
CA PHE A 104 -4.72 4.09 1.68
C PHE A 104 -5.17 2.81 0.99
N PHE A 105 -5.76 1.86 1.71
CA PHE A 105 -6.17 0.58 1.14
C PHE A 105 -7.28 0.73 0.11
N ARG A 106 -8.23 1.65 0.30
CA ARG A 106 -9.22 2.00 -0.71
C ARG A 106 -8.56 2.52 -1.99
N LEU A 107 -7.57 3.41 -1.86
CA LEU A 107 -6.82 3.93 -3.01
C LEU A 107 -5.98 2.86 -3.70
N VAL A 108 -5.41 1.91 -2.95
CA VAL A 108 -4.72 0.74 -3.52
C VAL A 108 -5.67 -0.09 -4.37
N ASP A 109 -6.90 -0.32 -3.90
CA ASP A 109 -7.89 -1.07 -4.67
C ASP A 109 -8.25 -0.33 -5.97
N GLU A 110 -8.51 0.98 -5.91
CA GLU A 110 -8.74 1.83 -7.10
C GLU A 110 -7.55 1.82 -8.08
N TYR A 111 -6.33 1.87 -7.57
CA TYR A 111 -5.12 1.81 -8.40
C TYR A 111 -4.96 0.46 -9.10
N ARG A 112 -5.28 -0.64 -8.42
CA ARG A 112 -5.23 -2.00 -9.01
C ARG A 112 -6.26 -2.16 -10.12
N GLU A 113 -7.45 -1.60 -9.94
CA GLU A 113 -8.47 -1.58 -10.98
C GLU A 113 -7.98 -0.80 -12.21
N PHE A 114 -7.35 0.36 -12.00
CA PHE A 114 -6.76 1.14 -13.09
C PHE A 114 -5.60 0.40 -13.78
N ALA A 115 -4.67 -0.18 -13.02
CA ALA A 115 -3.51 -0.88 -13.56
C ALA A 115 -3.87 -2.20 -14.28
N GLY A 116 -4.99 -2.82 -13.90
CA GLY A 116 -5.53 -4.02 -14.54
C GLY A 116 -6.36 -3.76 -15.80
N GLN A 117 -6.73 -2.51 -16.09
CA GLN A 117 -7.41 -2.16 -17.33
C GLN A 117 -6.39 -2.11 -18.48
N PRO A 118 -6.57 -2.90 -19.57
CA PRO A 118 -5.77 -2.72 -20.77
C PRO A 118 -6.03 -1.30 -21.29
N GLY A 119 -4.96 -0.51 -21.42
CA GLY A 119 -5.06 0.88 -21.87
C GLY A 119 -5.84 0.99 -23.18
N SER A 120 -6.87 1.84 -23.19
CA SER A 120 -7.54 2.35 -24.39
C SER A 120 -6.60 3.16 -25.27
#